data_AF-A0A7K1A5Q5-F1
#
_entry.id   AF-A0A7K1A5Q5-F1
#
_cell.length_a   1.000
_cell.length_b   1.000
_cell.length_c   1.000
_cell.angle_alpha   90.00
_cell.angle_beta   90.00
_cell.angle_gamma   90.00
#
_symmetry.space_group_name_H-M   'P 1'
#
loop_
_entity.id
_entity.type
_entity.pdbx_description
1 polymer ?
#
loop_
_entity_poly.entity_id
_entity_poly.type
_entity_poly.pdbx_seq_one_letter_code
_entity_poly.pdbx_strand_id
1 'polypeptide(L)'
;MSKSSDGVLDPAGRIDELREIIRHHSRLYYEQDSPEIPDADFDVLLRELAALEEEHPDLITADSPTQSVGGSATITFSSVEHRVPMMSLDNAFAPAEVVSWGARLQRRFDELGKSEESARLVAELKIDGLAVSIRYENGSLVQAATRGDGRVGEDVTANVRTIQGIPHRLPKGCPEVLEVRGEVYMSISAFEELNASQIAADERTYVNPRNTAAGSLRQKDAAITASRNLSFWSYQLGEVIGGPQLEDHHQIFEFLSGLGFPVNPDVKVLQGLDEVDAHLEHWQKHRHDL
;
A
#
# COMPACT_ATOMS: atom_id res chain seq x y z
N MET A 1 -9.51 -39.07 38.01
CA MET A 1 -8.56 -39.26 36.89
C MET A 1 -8.91 -38.23 35.84
N SER A 2 -8.20 -37.10 35.88
CA SER A 2 -8.29 -36.02 34.91
C SER A 2 -7.39 -36.36 33.73
N LYS A 3 -7.91 -36.27 32.50
CA LYS A 3 -7.10 -36.20 31.28
C LYS A 3 -7.48 -34.92 30.56
N SER A 4 -6.59 -33.95 30.70
CA SER A 4 -6.45 -32.79 29.83
C SER A 4 -6.21 -33.27 28.40
N SER A 5 -7.03 -32.84 27.43
CA SER A 5 -6.67 -32.88 26.02
C SER A 5 -6.33 -31.46 25.59
N ASP A 6 -5.05 -31.22 25.33
CA ASP A 6 -4.56 -30.02 24.67
C ASP A 6 -5.29 -29.83 23.34
N GLY A 7 -5.90 -28.66 23.19
CA GLY A 7 -6.73 -28.29 22.03
C GLY A 7 -5.87 -27.93 20.84
N VAL A 8 -5.46 -28.93 20.06
CA VAL A 8 -4.94 -28.73 18.70
C VAL A 8 -6.15 -28.88 17.77
N LEU A 9 -6.62 -27.78 17.19
CA LEU A 9 -7.63 -27.82 16.13
C LEU A 9 -7.09 -28.63 14.95
N ASP A 10 -7.97 -29.35 14.25
CA ASP A 10 -7.60 -29.94 12.97
C ASP A 10 -7.33 -28.82 11.92
N PRO A 11 -6.63 -29.11 10.81
CA PRO A 11 -6.25 -28.07 9.85
C PRO A 11 -7.43 -27.25 9.33
N ALA A 12 -8.59 -27.89 9.12
CA ALA A 12 -9.82 -27.20 8.72
C ALA A 12 -10.31 -26.23 9.80
N GLY A 13 -10.37 -26.68 11.06
CA GLY A 13 -10.78 -25.84 12.19
C GLY A 13 -9.83 -24.67 12.44
N ARG A 14 -8.52 -24.86 12.24
CA ARG A 14 -7.53 -23.78 12.36
C ARG A 14 -7.64 -22.77 11.22
N ILE A 15 -7.86 -23.23 9.99
CA ILE A 15 -8.10 -22.36 8.83
C ILE A 15 -9.33 -21.49 9.06
N ASP A 16 -10.43 -22.06 9.53
CA ASP A 16 -11.67 -21.30 9.77
C ASP A 16 -11.50 -20.29 10.91
N GLU A 17 -10.80 -20.65 11.98
CA GLU A 17 -10.46 -19.73 13.07
C GLU A 17 -9.60 -18.56 12.58
N LEU A 18 -8.54 -18.84 11.82
CA LEU A 18 -7.67 -17.81 11.26
C LEU A 18 -8.43 -16.88 10.33
N ARG A 19 -9.32 -17.41 9.47
CA ARG A 19 -10.18 -16.59 8.60
C ARG A 19 -11.03 -15.61 9.40
N GLU A 20 -11.64 -16.07 10.49
CA GLU A 20 -12.49 -15.21 11.34
C GLU A 20 -11.67 -14.13 12.06
N ILE A 21 -10.54 -14.52 12.67
CA ILE A 21 -9.64 -13.58 13.37
C ILE A 21 -9.09 -12.53 12.38
N ILE A 22 -8.64 -12.95 11.20
CA ILE A 22 -8.09 -12.06 10.18
C ILE A 22 -9.18 -11.13 9.65
N ARG A 23 -10.41 -11.61 9.40
CA ARG A 23 -11.53 -10.76 8.99
C ARG A 23 -11.88 -9.73 10.06
N HIS A 24 -11.92 -10.15 11.33
CA HIS A 24 -12.18 -9.26 12.44
C HIS A 24 -11.15 -8.13 12.52
N HIS A 25 -9.85 -8.46 12.51
CA HIS A 25 -8.79 -7.47 12.55
C HIS A 25 -8.72 -6.65 11.26
N SER A 26 -8.99 -7.24 10.09
CA SER A 26 -9.11 -6.50 8.82
C SER A 26 -10.22 -5.46 8.88
N ARG A 27 -11.38 -5.80 9.46
CA ARG A 27 -12.49 -4.86 9.66
C ARG A 27 -12.10 -3.75 10.65
N LEU A 28 -11.45 -4.09 11.76
CA LEU A 28 -10.97 -3.08 12.72
C LEU A 28 -9.93 -2.14 12.09
N TYR A 29 -9.06 -2.70 11.25
CA TYR A 29 -7.96 -2.01 10.60
C TYR A 29 -8.42 -1.12 9.45
N TYR A 30 -9.21 -1.67 8.52
CA TYR A 30 -9.61 -1.00 7.28
C TYR A 30 -10.93 -0.24 7.40
N GLU A 31 -11.85 -0.61 8.29
CA GLU A 31 -13.18 0.02 8.36
C GLU A 31 -13.35 0.95 9.57
N GLN A 32 -12.75 0.59 10.71
CA GLN A 32 -12.94 1.30 11.97
C GLN A 32 -11.74 2.14 12.39
N ASP A 33 -10.62 2.06 11.65
CA ASP A 33 -9.35 2.74 11.96
C ASP A 33 -8.91 2.57 13.44
N SER A 34 -9.20 1.40 14.03
CA SER A 34 -9.00 1.11 15.45
C SER A 34 -8.46 -0.32 15.62
N PRO A 35 -7.25 -0.63 15.11
CA PRO A 35 -6.70 -1.97 15.25
C PRO A 35 -6.41 -2.31 16.70
N GLU A 36 -6.67 -3.57 17.05
CA GLU A 36 -6.40 -4.13 18.38
C GLU A 36 -5.03 -4.80 18.46
N ILE A 37 -4.47 -5.22 17.32
CA ILE A 37 -3.17 -5.88 17.24
C ILE A 37 -2.20 -5.09 16.35
N PRO A 38 -0.89 -5.15 16.64
CA PRO A 38 0.14 -4.63 15.74
C PRO A 38 0.13 -5.29 14.35
N ASP A 39 0.56 -4.56 13.33
CA ASP A 39 0.69 -5.07 11.95
C ASP A 39 1.55 -6.34 11.87
N ALA A 40 2.62 -6.44 12.68
CA ALA A 40 3.47 -7.62 12.71
C ALA A 40 2.72 -8.89 13.18
N ASP A 41 1.80 -8.75 14.14
CA ASP A 41 0.99 -9.87 14.63
C ASP A 41 -0.08 -10.25 13.61
N PHE A 42 -0.66 -9.25 12.91
CA PHE A 42 -1.57 -9.49 11.80
C PHE A 42 -0.88 -10.25 10.65
N ASP A 43 0.35 -9.86 10.29
CA ASP A 43 1.16 -10.52 9.26
C ASP A 43 1.52 -11.97 9.62
N VAL A 44 1.69 -12.27 10.92
CA VAL A 44 1.92 -13.64 11.41
C VAL A 44 0.67 -14.49 11.17
N LEU A 45 -0.52 -13.98 11.51
CA LEU A 45 -1.78 -14.68 11.28
C LEU A 45 -2.01 -14.96 9.79
N LEU A 46 -1.73 -13.97 8.93
CA LEU A 46 -1.92 -14.10 7.49
C LEU A 46 -0.96 -15.13 6.88
N ARG A 47 0.31 -15.15 7.35
CA ARG A 47 1.30 -16.17 6.93
C ARG A 47 0.91 -17.56 7.38
N GLU A 48 0.41 -17.72 8.60
CA GLU A 48 -0.07 -19.00 9.09
C GLU A 48 -1.22 -19.54 8.24
N LEU A 49 -2.20 -18.68 7.90
CA LEU A 49 -3.30 -19.05 7.02
C LEU A 49 -2.80 -19.43 5.61
N ALA A 50 -1.89 -18.66 5.05
CA ALA A 50 -1.32 -18.94 3.72
C ALA A 50 -0.56 -20.28 3.68
N ALA A 51 0.24 -20.58 4.71
CA ALA A 51 0.96 -21.84 4.79
C ALA A 51 -0.01 -23.04 4.90
N LEU A 52 -1.05 -22.93 5.72
CA LEU A 52 -2.07 -23.99 5.86
C LEU A 52 -2.87 -24.20 4.57
N GLU A 53 -3.18 -23.14 3.84
CA GLU A 53 -3.86 -23.23 2.54
C GLU A 53 -2.96 -23.79 1.43
N GLU A 54 -1.65 -23.54 1.48
CA GLU A 54 -0.67 -24.17 0.58
C GLU A 54 -0.56 -25.69 0.84
N GLU A 55 -0.55 -26.11 2.11
CA GLU A 55 -0.52 -27.52 2.50
C GLU A 55 -1.86 -28.24 2.25
N HIS A 56 -2.97 -27.50 2.23
CA HIS A 56 -4.32 -28.03 2.02
C HIS A 56 -5.11 -27.26 0.94
N PRO A 57 -4.75 -27.38 -0.36
CA PRO A 57 -5.38 -26.61 -1.44
C PRO A 57 -6.88 -26.82 -1.57
N ASP A 58 -7.39 -28.00 -1.17
CA ASP A 58 -8.81 -28.35 -1.22
C ASP A 58 -9.67 -27.51 -0.25
N LEU A 59 -9.04 -26.86 0.73
CA LEU A 59 -9.70 -26.03 1.74
C LEU A 59 -9.73 -24.54 1.38
N ILE A 60 -9.11 -24.13 0.27
CA ILE A 60 -9.10 -22.74 -0.21
C ILE A 60 -10.51 -22.37 -0.69
N THR A 61 -11.04 -21.26 -0.16
CA THR A 61 -12.31 -20.69 -0.60
C THR A 61 -12.09 -19.33 -1.26
N ALA A 62 -12.96 -18.96 -2.20
CA ALA A 62 -12.87 -17.69 -2.94
C ALA A 62 -13.00 -16.44 -2.05
N ASP A 63 -13.56 -16.59 -0.84
CA ASP A 63 -13.74 -15.55 0.17
C ASP A 63 -12.67 -15.61 1.29
N SER A 64 -11.61 -16.41 1.11
CA SER A 64 -10.51 -16.45 2.05
C SER A 64 -9.76 -15.10 2.06
N PRO A 65 -9.31 -14.60 3.22
CA PRO A 65 -8.49 -13.39 3.31
C PRO A 65 -7.18 -13.46 2.50
N THR A 66 -6.67 -14.65 2.18
CA THR A 66 -5.51 -14.81 1.27
C THR A 66 -5.88 -14.52 -0.20
N GLN A 67 -7.17 -14.58 -0.54
CA GLN A 67 -7.71 -14.29 -1.87
C GLN A 67 -8.24 -12.85 -1.98
N SER A 68 -8.40 -12.15 -0.85
CA SER A 68 -9.05 -10.83 -0.74
C SER A 68 -8.06 -9.78 -0.27
N VAL A 69 -7.78 -8.74 -1.06
CA VAL A 69 -6.73 -7.75 -0.74
C VAL A 69 -7.33 -6.42 -0.23
N GLY A 70 -7.77 -6.37 1.02
CA GLY A 70 -8.28 -5.15 1.67
C GLY A 70 -9.74 -5.24 2.11
N GLY A 71 -10.09 -4.51 3.17
CA GLY A 71 -11.39 -4.60 3.88
C GLY A 71 -12.62 -4.18 3.08
N SER A 72 -13.81 -4.54 3.60
CA SER A 72 -15.08 -4.26 2.94
C SER A 72 -15.46 -2.79 3.08
N ALA A 73 -15.75 -2.10 1.97
CA ALA A 73 -16.06 -0.67 1.98
C ALA A 73 -17.29 -0.37 2.85
N THR A 74 -17.13 0.43 3.90
CA THR A 74 -18.25 0.89 4.73
C THR A 74 -18.94 2.10 4.07
N ILE A 75 -20.27 2.18 4.19
CA ILE A 75 -21.23 3.02 3.43
C ILE A 75 -21.13 4.55 3.75
N THR A 76 -19.94 5.09 3.98
CA THR A 76 -19.74 6.54 4.19
C THR A 76 -19.42 7.28 2.90
N PHE A 77 -18.73 6.61 1.98
CA PHE A 77 -18.29 7.16 0.70
C PHE A 77 -18.94 6.41 -0.46
N SER A 78 -19.05 7.07 -1.61
CA SER A 78 -19.49 6.39 -2.83
C SER A 78 -18.41 5.41 -3.29
N SER A 79 -18.79 4.24 -3.79
CA SER A 79 -17.84 3.28 -4.33
C SER A 79 -17.28 3.75 -5.68
N VAL A 80 -16.01 3.45 -5.92
CA VAL A 80 -15.32 3.72 -7.19
C VAL A 80 -14.69 2.43 -7.67
N GLU A 81 -15.09 1.96 -8.85
CA GLU A 81 -14.45 0.84 -9.51
C GLU A 81 -13.19 1.31 -10.24
N HIS A 82 -12.05 0.69 -9.93
CA HIS A 82 -10.77 0.99 -10.57
C HIS A 82 -10.75 0.43 -11.99
N ARG A 83 -10.41 1.27 -12.98
CA ARG A 83 -10.33 0.87 -14.40
C ARG A 83 -9.29 -0.21 -14.64
N VAL A 84 -8.16 -0.09 -13.94
CA VAL A 84 -7.12 -1.10 -13.83
C VAL A 84 -7.10 -1.55 -12.37
N PRO A 85 -7.08 -2.86 -12.04
CA PRO A 85 -6.97 -3.28 -10.64
C PRO A 85 -5.73 -2.71 -9.94
N MET A 86 -5.86 -2.36 -8.67
CA MET A 86 -4.76 -2.02 -7.76
C MET A 86 -4.28 -3.29 -7.05
N MET A 87 -3.07 -3.75 -7.40
CA MET A 87 -2.50 -4.99 -6.86
C MET A 87 -1.76 -4.73 -5.54
N SER A 88 -1.61 -5.78 -4.73
CA SER A 88 -0.59 -5.82 -3.67
C SER A 88 0.75 -6.32 -4.19
N LEU A 89 1.77 -6.23 -3.34
CA LEU A 89 3.07 -6.84 -3.54
C LEU A 89 3.23 -8.05 -2.61
N ASP A 90 3.94 -9.08 -3.07
CA ASP A 90 4.44 -10.13 -2.19
C ASP A 90 5.50 -9.56 -1.24
N ASN A 91 5.60 -10.12 -0.04
CA ASN A 91 6.51 -9.65 1.00
C ASN A 91 7.72 -10.58 1.16
N ALA A 92 8.85 -10.00 1.54
CA ALA A 92 10.03 -10.71 2.06
C ALA A 92 10.47 -10.04 3.37
N PHE A 93 10.44 -10.79 4.46
CA PHE A 93 10.73 -10.34 5.83
C PHE A 93 12.12 -10.78 6.31
N ALA A 94 12.75 -11.74 5.65
CA ALA A 94 14.07 -12.23 5.99
C ALA A 94 15.04 -12.17 4.80
N PRO A 95 16.36 -11.97 5.03
CA PRO A 95 17.35 -11.96 3.95
C PRO A 95 17.30 -13.21 3.04
N ALA A 96 17.04 -14.38 3.62
CA ALA A 96 16.92 -15.63 2.86
C ALA A 96 15.74 -15.64 1.86
N GLU A 97 14.65 -14.91 2.16
CA GLU A 97 13.50 -14.78 1.26
C GLU A 97 13.82 -13.87 0.07
N VAL A 98 14.62 -12.81 0.29
CA VAL A 98 15.15 -11.94 -0.78
C VAL A 98 16.07 -12.73 -1.71
N VAL A 99 17.00 -13.52 -1.16
CA VAL A 99 17.85 -14.43 -1.95
C VAL A 99 17.01 -15.41 -2.77
N SER A 100 15.95 -15.96 -2.17
CA SER A 100 15.03 -16.87 -2.87
C SER A 100 14.26 -16.19 -4.00
N TRP A 101 13.86 -14.93 -3.81
CA TRP A 101 13.28 -14.09 -4.86
C TRP A 101 14.28 -13.82 -5.98
N GLY A 102 15.53 -13.45 -5.65
CA GLY A 102 16.61 -13.25 -6.62
C GLY A 102 16.87 -14.50 -7.46
N ALA A 103 16.89 -15.68 -6.84
CA ALA A 103 17.01 -16.95 -7.56
C ALA A 103 15.82 -17.24 -8.49
N ARG A 104 14.60 -16.82 -8.14
CA ARG A 104 13.43 -16.90 -9.05
C ARG A 104 13.60 -15.95 -10.23
N LEU A 105 14.07 -14.73 -9.97
CA LEU A 105 14.31 -13.72 -11.00
C LEU A 105 15.39 -14.15 -11.99
N GLN A 106 16.51 -14.70 -11.50
CA GLN A 106 17.57 -15.28 -12.34
C GLN A 106 17.03 -16.31 -13.33
N ARG A 107 16.22 -17.27 -12.85
CA ARG A 107 15.62 -18.28 -13.73
C ARG A 107 14.76 -17.66 -14.83
N ARG A 108 14.05 -16.57 -14.53
CA ARG A 108 13.28 -15.83 -15.54
C ARG A 108 14.18 -15.14 -16.57
N PHE A 109 15.31 -14.59 -16.16
CA PHE A 109 16.28 -14.03 -17.11
C PHE A 109 16.86 -15.12 -18.02
N ASP A 110 17.22 -16.27 -17.47
CA ASP A 110 17.73 -17.42 -18.23
C ASP A 110 16.70 -17.90 -19.27
N GLU A 111 15.42 -18.03 -18.88
CA GLU A 111 14.31 -18.39 -19.78
C GLU A 111 14.13 -17.40 -20.94
N LEU A 112 14.43 -16.12 -20.69
CA LEU A 112 14.36 -15.04 -21.69
C LEU A 112 15.66 -14.89 -22.50
N GLY A 113 16.69 -15.70 -22.24
CA GLY A 113 18.00 -15.58 -22.87
C GLY A 113 18.71 -14.26 -22.55
N LYS A 114 18.44 -13.70 -21.36
CA LYS A 114 19.02 -12.44 -20.87
C LYS A 114 19.96 -12.71 -19.70
N SER A 115 20.89 -11.78 -19.45
CA SER A 115 21.72 -11.82 -18.24
C SER A 115 21.08 -11.02 -17.12
N GLU A 116 21.10 -11.57 -15.90
CA GLU A 116 20.68 -10.85 -14.70
C GLU A 116 21.62 -9.67 -14.39
N GLU A 117 22.91 -9.75 -14.73
CA GLU A 117 23.85 -8.61 -14.62
C GLU A 117 23.43 -7.40 -15.47
N SER A 118 22.55 -7.61 -16.45
CA SER A 118 21.95 -6.54 -17.28
C SER A 118 20.59 -6.06 -16.76
N ALA A 119 20.12 -6.61 -15.64
CA ALA A 119 18.86 -6.23 -15.02
C ALA A 119 18.99 -4.84 -14.41
N ARG A 120 18.10 -3.94 -14.84
CA ARG A 120 17.87 -2.66 -14.17
C ARG A 120 16.67 -2.81 -13.26
N LEU A 121 16.91 -2.77 -11.95
CA LEU A 121 15.88 -2.82 -10.92
C LEU A 121 15.68 -1.40 -10.39
N VAL A 122 14.43 -1.02 -10.11
CA VAL A 122 14.14 0.27 -9.47
C VAL A 122 13.74 -0.03 -8.04
N ALA A 123 14.50 0.52 -7.09
CA ALA A 123 14.24 0.41 -5.67
C ALA A 123 13.62 1.71 -5.15
N GLU A 124 12.59 1.55 -4.34
CA GLU A 124 11.81 2.63 -3.74
C GLU A 124 11.63 2.36 -2.24
N LEU A 125 11.47 3.44 -1.47
CA LEU A 125 11.04 3.31 -0.09
C LEU A 125 9.57 2.92 -0.02
N LYS A 126 9.26 1.83 0.68
CA LYS A 126 7.88 1.44 0.96
C LYS A 126 7.28 2.37 2.02
N ILE A 127 6.51 3.34 1.56
CA ILE A 127 5.82 4.32 2.43
C ILE A 127 4.70 3.62 3.19
N ASP A 128 4.61 3.89 4.49
CA ASP A 128 3.59 3.32 5.37
C ASP A 128 2.41 4.29 5.49
N GLY A 129 1.44 4.15 4.59
CA GLY A 129 0.28 5.02 4.51
C GLY A 129 -0.96 4.32 3.98
N LEU A 130 -1.70 5.05 3.16
CA LEU A 130 -2.88 4.57 2.45
C LEU A 130 -2.74 4.82 0.95
N ALA A 131 -2.75 3.73 0.18
CA ALA A 131 -2.73 3.79 -1.27
C ALA A 131 -3.98 4.47 -1.82
N VAL A 132 -3.76 5.41 -2.75
CA VAL A 132 -4.81 6.14 -3.48
C VAL A 132 -4.55 6.12 -4.98
N SER A 133 -5.64 6.14 -5.74
CA SER A 133 -5.65 6.36 -7.19
C SER A 133 -6.26 7.72 -7.48
N ILE A 134 -5.63 8.52 -8.34
CA ILE A 134 -6.04 9.89 -8.68
C ILE A 134 -6.15 9.99 -10.19
N ARG A 135 -7.37 10.25 -10.67
CA ARG A 135 -7.71 10.26 -12.08
C ARG A 135 -7.89 11.68 -12.60
N TYR A 136 -7.25 11.93 -13.74
CA TYR A 136 -7.30 13.16 -14.49
C TYR A 136 -7.90 12.93 -15.86
N GLU A 137 -8.78 13.84 -16.30
CA GLU A 137 -9.25 13.94 -17.67
C GLU A 137 -8.95 15.30 -18.23
N ASN A 138 -8.34 15.34 -19.42
CA ASN A 138 -7.97 16.58 -20.11
C ASN A 138 -7.23 17.55 -19.17
N GLY A 139 -6.35 16.97 -18.36
CA GLY A 139 -5.53 17.68 -17.37
C GLY A 139 -6.26 18.19 -16.13
N SER A 140 -7.50 17.79 -15.84
CA SER A 140 -8.21 18.19 -14.61
C SER A 140 -8.43 16.99 -13.69
N LEU A 141 -8.19 17.14 -12.38
CA LEU A 141 -8.48 16.10 -11.39
C LEU A 141 -10.01 15.89 -11.29
N VAL A 142 -10.48 14.74 -11.77
CA VAL A 142 -11.92 14.41 -11.81
C VAL A 142 -12.36 13.46 -10.72
N GLN A 143 -11.47 12.56 -10.26
CA GLN A 143 -11.79 11.55 -9.25
C GLN A 143 -10.54 11.14 -8.48
N ALA A 144 -10.68 10.84 -7.20
CA ALA A 144 -9.68 10.10 -6.44
C ALA A 144 -10.36 9.04 -5.57
N ALA A 145 -9.73 7.88 -5.45
CA ALA A 145 -10.27 6.75 -4.71
C ALA A 145 -9.21 6.06 -3.85
N THR A 146 -9.64 5.53 -2.71
CA THR A 146 -8.80 4.62 -1.90
C THR A 146 -8.60 3.31 -2.65
N ARG A 147 -7.62 2.48 -2.22
CA ARG A 147 -7.45 1.15 -2.80
C ARG A 147 -8.67 0.25 -2.62
N GLY A 148 -9.26 0.25 -1.42
CA GLY A 148 -10.26 -0.74 -1.00
C GLY A 148 -9.74 -2.16 -1.16
N ASP A 149 -10.53 -3.01 -1.82
CA ASP A 149 -10.19 -4.42 -2.11
C ASP A 149 -9.26 -4.60 -3.34
N GLY A 150 -8.81 -3.49 -3.94
CA GLY A 150 -8.02 -3.46 -5.16
C GLY A 150 -8.84 -3.35 -6.45
N ARG A 151 -10.14 -3.64 -6.42
CA ARG A 151 -11.07 -3.47 -7.55
C ARG A 151 -12.04 -2.33 -7.31
N VAL A 152 -12.51 -2.17 -6.08
CA VAL A 152 -13.45 -1.16 -5.65
C VAL A 152 -12.89 -0.43 -4.43
N GLY A 153 -12.73 0.87 -4.58
CA GLY A 153 -12.35 1.81 -3.53
C GLY A 153 -13.48 2.72 -3.08
N GLU A 154 -13.15 3.66 -2.20
CA GLU A 154 -14.03 4.73 -1.73
C GLU A 154 -13.65 6.04 -2.40
N ASP A 155 -14.65 6.81 -2.88
CA ASP A 155 -14.45 8.15 -3.44
C ASP A 155 -13.99 9.12 -2.34
N VAL A 156 -12.74 9.55 -2.42
CA VAL A 156 -12.09 10.51 -1.52
C VAL A 156 -11.64 11.77 -2.28
N THR A 157 -12.30 12.08 -3.40
CA THR A 157 -11.91 13.18 -4.31
C THR A 157 -11.83 14.54 -3.59
N ALA A 158 -12.80 14.83 -2.73
CA ALA A 158 -12.83 16.10 -1.99
C ALA A 158 -11.67 16.20 -0.99
N ASN A 159 -11.35 15.10 -0.31
CA ASN A 159 -10.29 14.99 0.68
C ASN A 159 -8.91 15.04 0.03
N VAL A 160 -8.69 14.33 -1.08
CA VAL A 160 -7.43 14.36 -1.83
C VAL A 160 -7.12 15.76 -2.37
N ARG A 161 -8.14 16.55 -2.75
CA ARG A 161 -7.95 17.94 -3.18
C ARG A 161 -7.39 18.86 -2.09
N THR A 162 -7.44 18.49 -0.81
CA THR A 162 -6.89 19.31 0.28
C THR A 162 -5.41 19.04 0.55
N ILE A 163 -4.86 17.96 -0.02
CA ILE A 163 -3.48 17.53 0.21
C ILE A 163 -2.53 18.40 -0.64
N GLN A 164 -1.51 18.96 0.01
CA GLN A 164 -0.51 19.77 -0.66
C GLN A 164 0.37 18.90 -1.58
N GLY A 165 0.80 19.47 -2.71
CA GLY A 165 1.63 18.77 -3.69
C GLY A 165 0.84 17.95 -4.71
N ILE A 166 -0.46 17.69 -4.51
CA ILE A 166 -1.29 17.05 -5.53
C ILE A 166 -1.81 18.12 -6.50
N PRO A 167 -1.43 18.10 -7.79
CA PRO A 167 -1.86 19.12 -8.75
C PRO A 167 -3.36 18.98 -9.04
N HIS A 168 -4.14 20.07 -8.94
CA HIS A 168 -5.55 20.02 -9.34
C HIS A 168 -5.72 20.08 -10.87
N ARG A 169 -4.70 20.64 -11.54
CA ARG A 169 -4.59 20.70 -13.00
C ARG A 169 -3.18 20.34 -13.43
N LEU A 170 -3.08 19.51 -14.46
CA LEU A 170 -1.84 19.11 -15.10
C LEU A 170 -1.40 20.14 -16.15
N PRO A 171 -0.10 20.20 -16.48
CA PRO A 171 0.39 21.06 -17.55
C PRO A 171 -0.19 20.68 -18.92
N LYS A 172 -0.11 21.61 -19.88
CA LYS A 172 -0.52 21.36 -21.27
C LYS A 172 0.30 20.22 -21.89
N GLY A 173 -0.34 19.42 -22.73
CA GLY A 173 0.30 18.25 -23.36
C GLY A 173 0.32 17.01 -22.45
N CYS A 174 -0.35 17.05 -21.29
CA CYS A 174 -0.62 15.86 -20.51
C CYS A 174 -1.53 14.87 -21.28
N PRO A 175 -1.58 13.61 -20.87
CA PRO A 175 -2.50 12.62 -21.44
C PRO A 175 -3.96 13.06 -21.37
N GLU A 176 -4.80 12.55 -22.29
CA GLU A 176 -6.25 12.74 -22.28
C GLU A 176 -6.87 12.13 -21.02
N VAL A 177 -6.38 10.94 -20.65
CA VAL A 177 -6.65 10.29 -19.38
C VAL A 177 -5.34 9.93 -18.72
N LEU A 178 -5.21 10.27 -17.44
CA LEU A 178 -4.08 9.86 -16.62
C LEU A 178 -4.59 9.45 -15.24
N GLU A 179 -4.33 8.21 -14.85
CA GLU A 179 -4.48 7.74 -13.48
C GLU A 179 -3.10 7.66 -12.83
N VAL A 180 -2.90 8.41 -11.74
CA VAL A 180 -1.70 8.40 -10.92
C VAL A 180 -1.98 7.70 -9.61
N ARG A 181 -1.12 6.76 -9.22
CA ARG A 181 -1.19 6.02 -7.97
C ARG A 181 -0.04 6.39 -7.06
N GLY A 182 -0.33 6.41 -5.78
CA GLY A 182 0.65 6.78 -4.77
C GLY A 182 0.16 6.50 -3.37
N GLU A 183 0.99 6.88 -2.40
CA GLU A 183 0.70 6.72 -0.98
C GLU A 183 0.36 8.07 -0.36
N VAL A 184 -0.81 8.18 0.25
CA VAL A 184 -1.10 9.26 1.20
C VAL A 184 -0.58 8.85 2.56
N TYR A 185 0.20 9.72 3.20
CA TYR A 185 0.80 9.44 4.49
C TYR A 185 0.77 10.67 5.40
N MET A 186 1.00 10.44 6.69
CA MET A 186 1.22 11.49 7.69
C MET A 186 2.68 11.42 8.11
N SER A 187 3.41 12.54 8.00
CA SER A 187 4.79 12.57 8.49
C SER A 187 4.84 12.36 10.00
N ILE A 188 5.98 11.89 10.51
CA ILE A 188 6.19 11.72 11.95
C ILE A 188 5.96 13.07 12.67
N SER A 189 6.49 14.16 12.13
CA SER A 189 6.29 15.51 12.68
C SER A 189 4.81 15.91 12.73
N ALA A 190 4.04 15.70 11.65
CA ALA A 190 2.62 16.02 11.61
C ALA A 190 1.81 15.17 12.60
N PHE A 191 2.18 13.90 12.76
CA PHE A 191 1.57 13.00 13.73
C PHE A 191 1.84 13.43 15.18
N GLU A 192 3.08 13.82 15.49
CA GLU A 192 3.48 14.33 16.81
C GLU A 192 2.76 15.65 17.13
N GLU A 193 2.71 16.59 16.19
CA GLU A 193 1.96 17.84 16.31
C GLU A 193 0.47 17.60 16.56
N LEU A 194 -0.14 16.67 15.81
CA LEU A 194 -1.53 16.31 16.00
C LEU A 194 -1.77 15.74 17.40
N ASN A 195 -0.96 14.78 17.84
CA ASN A 195 -1.10 14.21 19.18
C ASN A 195 -0.86 15.24 20.30
N ALA A 196 0.07 16.17 20.12
CA ALA A 196 0.27 17.28 21.06
C ALA A 196 -0.99 18.15 21.18
N SER A 197 -1.68 18.41 20.05
CA SER A 197 -2.94 19.16 20.05
C SER A 197 -4.08 18.40 20.75
N GLN A 198 -4.17 17.07 20.57
CA GLN A 198 -5.16 16.22 21.27
C GLN A 198 -4.94 16.28 22.79
N ILE A 199 -3.70 16.17 23.25
CA ILE A 199 -3.35 16.25 24.68
C ILE A 199 -3.72 17.61 25.26
N ALA A 200 -3.43 18.70 24.52
CA ALA A 200 -3.79 20.05 24.95
C ALA A 200 -5.32 20.27 25.06
N ALA A 201 -6.10 19.49 24.31
CA ALA A 201 -7.56 19.50 24.34
C ALA A 201 -8.19 18.49 25.32
N ASP A 202 -7.39 17.73 26.09
CA ASP A 202 -7.83 16.61 26.94
C ASP A 202 -8.58 15.51 26.16
N GLU A 203 -8.18 15.30 24.90
CA GLU A 203 -8.71 14.29 24.00
C GLU A 203 -7.79 13.08 23.87
N ARG A 204 -8.34 11.97 23.35
CA ARG A 204 -7.57 10.74 23.10
C ARG A 204 -6.57 10.96 21.97
N THR A 205 -5.35 10.47 22.17
CA THR A 205 -4.29 10.46 21.16
C THR A 205 -4.45 9.31 20.17
N TYR A 206 -3.83 9.48 19.01
CA TYR A 206 -3.73 8.47 17.97
C TYR A 206 -2.53 7.53 18.19
N VAL A 207 -2.62 6.31 17.66
CA VAL A 207 -1.69 5.21 17.97
C VAL A 207 -0.49 5.15 17.04
N ASN A 208 -0.70 5.30 15.72
CA ASN A 208 0.39 5.32 14.74
C ASN A 208 0.08 6.24 13.54
N PRO A 209 1.10 6.73 12.82
CA PRO A 209 0.90 7.64 11.68
C PRO A 209 0.04 7.05 10.56
N ARG A 210 0.19 5.76 10.24
CA ARG A 210 -0.51 5.11 9.13
C ARG A 210 -2.03 5.12 9.30
N ASN A 211 -2.52 4.61 10.41
CA ASN A 211 -3.96 4.57 10.71
C ASN A 211 -4.52 5.99 10.87
N THR A 212 -3.71 6.89 11.43
CA THR A 212 -4.09 8.29 11.54
C THR A 212 -4.22 8.93 10.16
N ALA A 213 -3.34 8.61 9.20
CA ALA A 213 -3.43 9.08 7.82
C ALA A 213 -4.68 8.52 7.13
N ALA A 214 -4.94 7.22 7.27
CA ALA A 214 -6.13 6.57 6.71
C ALA A 214 -7.43 7.21 7.22
N GLY A 215 -7.58 7.31 8.54
CA GLY A 215 -8.75 7.95 9.15
C GLY A 215 -8.84 9.45 8.85
N SER A 216 -7.71 10.15 8.74
CA SER A 216 -7.66 11.58 8.37
C SER A 216 -8.09 11.82 6.92
N LEU A 217 -7.80 10.89 6.02
CA LEU A 217 -8.24 10.97 4.63
C LEU A 217 -9.74 10.68 4.50
N ARG A 218 -10.25 9.73 5.29
CA ARG A 218 -11.63 9.23 5.21
C ARG A 218 -12.62 10.04 6.08
N GLN A 219 -12.47 11.36 6.08
CA GLN A 219 -13.35 12.28 6.80
C GLN A 219 -14.53 12.72 5.92
N LYS A 220 -15.74 12.72 6.47
CA LYS A 220 -16.94 13.22 5.76
C LYS A 220 -16.81 14.69 5.34
N ASP A 221 -16.17 15.49 6.20
CA ASP A 221 -15.84 16.87 5.92
C ASP A 221 -14.36 16.98 5.53
N ALA A 222 -14.11 17.32 4.27
CA ALA A 222 -12.75 17.49 3.74
C ALA A 222 -11.97 18.62 4.44
N ALA A 223 -12.65 19.58 5.10
CA ALA A 223 -11.98 20.59 5.90
C ALA A 223 -11.23 19.97 7.09
N ILE A 224 -11.72 18.84 7.61
CA ILE A 224 -10.99 18.08 8.63
C ILE A 224 -9.73 17.48 8.01
N THR A 225 -9.81 16.83 6.85
CA THR A 225 -8.61 16.31 6.15
C THR A 225 -7.58 17.42 5.89
N ALA A 226 -8.03 18.61 5.50
CA ALA A 226 -7.17 19.77 5.26
C ALA A 226 -6.36 20.18 6.50
N SER A 227 -6.88 19.95 7.71
CA SER A 227 -6.20 20.29 8.96
C SER A 227 -5.21 19.22 9.43
N ARG A 228 -5.09 18.08 8.73
CA ARG A 228 -4.30 16.93 9.17
C ARG A 228 -2.90 16.87 8.57
N ASN A 229 -2.52 17.85 7.75
CA ASN A 229 -1.19 17.95 7.14
C ASN A 229 -0.74 16.64 6.46
N LEU A 230 -1.66 16.00 5.74
CA LEU A 230 -1.32 14.81 4.95
C LEU A 230 -0.40 15.18 3.79
N SER A 231 0.44 14.22 3.43
CA SER A 231 1.40 14.30 2.33
C SER A 231 1.17 13.15 1.34
N PHE A 232 1.76 13.25 0.16
CA PHE A 232 1.58 12.28 -0.92
C PHE A 232 2.93 11.99 -1.60
N TRP A 233 3.16 10.72 -1.95
CA TRP A 233 4.21 10.31 -2.87
C TRP A 233 3.60 9.50 -4.02
N SER A 234 3.88 9.88 -5.27
CA SER A 234 3.44 9.13 -6.45
C SER A 234 4.47 8.10 -6.87
N TYR A 235 4.03 6.90 -7.28
CA TYR A 235 4.92 5.80 -7.66
C TYR A 235 4.47 4.96 -8.86
N GLN A 236 3.21 5.02 -9.28
CA GLN A 236 2.70 4.15 -10.35
C GLN A 236 1.63 4.85 -11.19
N LEU A 237 1.42 4.34 -12.41
CA LEU A 237 0.33 4.72 -13.29
C LEU A 237 -0.76 3.63 -13.34
N GLY A 238 -2.02 4.06 -13.44
CA GLY A 238 -3.14 3.18 -13.78
C GLY A 238 -3.50 3.33 -15.28
N GLU A 239 -4.76 3.65 -15.58
CA GLU A 239 -5.19 3.94 -16.96
C GLU A 239 -4.48 5.18 -17.53
N VAL A 240 -3.92 5.06 -18.74
CA VAL A 240 -3.31 6.17 -19.49
C VAL A 240 -3.81 6.16 -20.93
N ILE A 241 -4.35 7.28 -21.42
CA ILE A 241 -4.79 7.47 -22.80
C ILE A 241 -4.15 8.75 -23.35
N GLY A 242 -3.46 8.64 -24.50
CA GLY A 242 -2.77 9.77 -25.12
C GLY A 242 -1.49 10.22 -24.40
N GLY A 243 -0.89 9.32 -23.60
CA GLY A 243 0.38 9.58 -22.91
C GLY A 243 1.63 9.14 -23.69
N PRO A 244 2.83 9.46 -23.16
CA PRO A 244 4.08 9.01 -23.75
C PRO A 244 4.23 7.48 -23.66
N GLN A 245 5.03 6.92 -24.55
CA GLN A 245 5.52 5.56 -24.38
C GLN A 245 6.65 5.58 -23.34
N LEU A 246 6.46 4.84 -22.24
CA LEU A 246 7.46 4.66 -21.19
C LEU A 246 8.04 3.25 -21.31
N GLU A 247 9.37 3.15 -21.34
CA GLU A 247 10.11 1.90 -21.56
C GLU A 247 10.48 1.19 -20.27
N ASP A 248 10.61 1.93 -19.16
CA ASP A 248 10.95 1.38 -17.85
C ASP A 248 10.24 2.11 -16.70
N HIS A 249 10.30 1.50 -15.50
CA HIS A 249 9.66 2.05 -14.30
C HIS A 249 10.31 3.35 -13.83
N HIS A 250 11.60 3.58 -14.12
CA HIS A 250 12.27 4.82 -13.74
C HIS A 250 11.69 6.03 -14.49
N GLN A 251 11.39 5.86 -15.78
CA GLN A 251 10.77 6.91 -16.60
C GLN A 251 9.37 7.33 -16.10
N ILE A 252 8.67 6.48 -15.34
CA ILE A 252 7.40 6.85 -14.69
C ILE A 252 7.63 7.98 -13.68
N PHE A 253 8.69 7.92 -12.88
CA PHE A 253 9.02 8.97 -11.90
C PHE A 253 9.40 10.29 -12.56
N GLU A 254 10.20 10.23 -13.63
CA GLU A 254 10.56 11.42 -14.41
C GLU A 254 9.31 12.07 -15.02
N PHE A 255 8.41 11.25 -15.55
CA PHE A 255 7.14 11.70 -16.10
C PHE A 255 6.23 12.33 -15.03
N LEU A 256 6.06 11.67 -13.88
CA LEU A 256 5.26 12.16 -12.76
C LEU A 256 5.81 13.47 -12.20
N SER A 257 7.11 13.56 -11.99
CA SER A 257 7.81 14.77 -11.55
C SER A 257 7.62 15.92 -12.55
N GLY A 258 7.76 15.64 -13.86
CA GLY A 258 7.51 16.62 -14.93
C GLY A 258 6.07 17.13 -15.00
N LEU A 259 5.10 16.36 -14.49
CA LEU A 259 3.70 16.76 -14.34
C LEU A 259 3.40 17.51 -13.03
N GLY A 260 4.39 17.64 -12.15
CA GLY A 260 4.28 18.34 -10.86
C GLY A 260 3.88 17.45 -9.68
N PHE A 261 3.95 16.12 -9.82
CA PHE A 261 3.72 15.23 -8.69
C PHE A 261 4.97 15.07 -7.82
N PRO A 262 4.78 14.91 -6.50
CA PRO A 262 5.87 14.58 -5.60
C PRO A 262 6.34 13.15 -5.85
N VAL A 263 7.63 12.99 -6.12
CA VAL A 263 8.34 11.71 -6.23
C VAL A 263 9.37 11.63 -5.12
N ASN A 264 9.45 10.47 -4.46
CA ASN A 264 10.40 10.28 -3.38
C ASN A 264 11.85 10.42 -3.91
N PRO A 265 12.71 11.26 -3.31
CA PRO A 265 14.06 11.51 -3.83
C PRO A 265 15.01 10.30 -3.68
N ASP A 266 14.64 9.30 -2.89
CA ASP A 266 15.44 8.11 -2.62
C ASP A 266 15.19 6.95 -3.60
N VAL A 267 14.38 7.17 -4.64
CA VAL A 267 14.25 6.24 -5.76
C VAL A 267 15.63 6.02 -6.41
N LYS A 268 16.06 4.76 -6.53
CA LYS A 268 17.35 4.39 -7.13
C LYS A 268 17.19 3.31 -8.18
N VAL A 269 17.92 3.46 -9.29
CA VAL A 269 18.13 2.39 -10.25
C VAL A 269 19.34 1.58 -9.81
N LEU A 270 19.12 0.28 -9.58
CA LEU A 270 20.11 -0.70 -9.19
C LEU A 270 20.48 -1.58 -10.39
N GLN A 271 21.76 -1.90 -10.52
CA GLN A 271 22.31 -2.80 -11.54
C GLN A 271 22.52 -4.19 -10.94
N GLY A 272 21.69 -5.13 -11.35
CA GLY A 272 21.72 -6.50 -10.82
C GLY A 272 21.29 -6.64 -9.36
N LEU A 273 21.29 -7.88 -8.89
CA LEU A 273 20.83 -8.31 -7.57
C LEU A 273 21.82 -7.97 -6.46
N ASP A 274 23.12 -7.90 -6.75
CA ASP A 274 24.13 -7.54 -5.76
C ASP A 274 23.91 -6.13 -5.20
N GLU A 275 23.46 -5.19 -6.05
CA GLU A 275 23.13 -3.83 -5.60
C GLU A 275 21.85 -3.78 -4.76
N VAL A 276 20.94 -4.77 -4.90
CA VAL A 276 19.71 -4.87 -4.08
C VAL A 276 20.05 -5.14 -2.62
N ASP A 277 20.91 -6.12 -2.34
CA ASP A 277 21.27 -6.47 -0.97
C ASP A 277 21.96 -5.30 -0.27
N ALA A 278 22.91 -4.64 -0.95
CA ALA A 278 23.57 -3.45 -0.42
C ALA A 278 22.58 -2.30 -0.14
N HIS A 279 21.59 -2.12 -1.01
CA HIS A 279 20.55 -1.10 -0.85
C HIS A 279 19.63 -1.40 0.34
N LEU A 280 19.23 -2.67 0.52
CA LEU A 280 18.41 -3.10 1.65
C LEU A 280 19.16 -2.92 2.98
N GLU A 281 20.43 -3.31 3.05
CA GLU A 281 21.25 -3.11 4.24
C GLU A 281 21.43 -1.63 4.60
N HIS A 282 21.57 -0.77 3.60
CA HIS A 282 21.66 0.67 3.80
C HIS A 282 20.39 1.19 4.49
N TRP A 283 19.20 0.91 3.94
CA TRP A 283 17.96 1.43 4.50
C TRP A 283 17.54 0.79 5.81
N GLN A 284 17.93 -0.45 6.08
CA GLN A 284 17.75 -1.04 7.42
C GLN A 284 18.47 -0.22 8.51
N LYS A 285 19.64 0.36 8.19
CA LYS A 285 20.43 1.16 9.14
C LYS A 285 19.95 2.61 9.23
N HIS A 286 19.45 3.18 8.13
CA HIS A 286 19.10 4.60 8.02
C HIS A 286 17.58 4.87 8.01
N ARG A 287 16.75 3.88 8.35
CA ARG A 287 15.27 4.02 8.39
C ARG A 287 14.79 5.19 9.25
N HIS A 288 15.55 5.54 10.30
CA HIS A 288 15.20 6.61 11.23
C HIS A 288 15.82 7.97 10.89
N ASP A 289 16.56 8.05 9.79
CA ASP A 289 17.22 9.28 9.32
C ASP A 289 16.39 10.03 8.27
N LEU A 290 15.21 9.49 7.93
CA LEU A 290 14.26 9.95 6.90
C LEU A 290 13.25 10.99 7.42
#